data_AF-A0A7J8YBN8-F1
#
_entry.id   AF-A0A7J8YBN8-F1
#
_cell.length_a   1.000
_cell.length_b   1.000
_cell.length_c   1.000
_cell.angle_alpha   90.00
_cell.angle_beta   90.00
_cell.angle_gamma   90.00
#
_symmetry.space_group_name_H-M   'P 1'
#
loop_
_entity.id
_entity.type
_entity.pdbx_description
1 polymer ?
#
loop_
_entity_poly.entity_id
_entity_poly.type
_entity_poly.pdbx_seq_one_letter_code
_entity_poly.pdbx_strand_id
1 'polypeptide(L)'
;MYGLTSMYFAGVMVRLILVATPAVCLISAIAVSATVKNLTVLLRSKNKVVQTGSTKGSGGSKSSSKALLDQSQPFQKNGAIALLFGAFYLLSRYATHCTWVTSEAYSSPSIVLAARGAHGNRVIFDDYREAYFWLRQNTPQDAKVMSWWDYGYQITAMGNRTVIVDNNTWNNTHIATVGRAMSSYEDEAIEIIRSLDVDYVLVVFGGVTGYSSDDINKIGGGVFPVIKEPDYLVNGEYRVDKGAAPKMLNCLMYKLCYYRFGEMMTEYGKPPGYDRARGVEIGNKDVKLEHLEEAFTTSNWIILRKDNASFQWCLSLGIVDLALATNQNFLETELLTLFQAT
;
A
#
# COMPACT_ATOMS: atom_id res chain seq x y z
N MET A 1 -30.01 -13.02 -12.07
CA MET A 1 -30.00 -12.18 -10.86
C MET A 1 -28.58 -11.98 -10.34
N TYR A 2 -27.94 -13.00 -9.73
CA TYR A 2 -26.59 -12.86 -9.13
C TYR A 2 -25.56 -12.13 -10.02
N GLY A 3 -25.35 -12.59 -11.27
CA GLY A 3 -24.36 -11.98 -12.17
C GLY A 3 -24.65 -10.53 -12.57
N LEU A 4 -25.93 -10.15 -12.70
CA LEU A 4 -26.31 -8.77 -13.05
C LEU A 4 -26.07 -7.83 -11.85
N THR A 5 -26.47 -8.27 -10.66
CA THR A 5 -26.27 -7.51 -9.42
C THR A 5 -24.79 -7.35 -9.09
N SER A 6 -24.00 -8.42 -9.21
CA SER A 6 -22.55 -8.35 -8.95
C SER A 6 -21.81 -7.47 -9.95
N MET A 7 -22.22 -7.49 -11.24
CA MET A 7 -21.62 -6.64 -12.27
C MET A 7 -21.91 -5.15 -12.02
N TYR A 8 -23.14 -4.83 -11.61
CA TYR A 8 -23.50 -3.46 -11.25
C TYR A 8 -22.63 -2.93 -10.10
N PHE A 9 -22.48 -3.70 -9.02
CA PHE A 9 -21.65 -3.32 -7.88
C PHE A 9 -20.15 -3.24 -8.22
N ALA A 10 -19.64 -4.14 -9.07
CA ALA A 10 -18.26 -4.07 -9.55
C ALA A 10 -17.99 -2.83 -10.42
N GLY A 11 -19.01 -2.33 -11.15
CA GLY A 11 -18.91 -1.09 -11.92
C GLY A 11 -18.84 0.16 -11.04
N VAL A 12 -19.45 0.13 -9.84
CA VAL A 12 -19.44 1.25 -8.89
C VAL A 12 -18.18 1.26 -8.02
N MET A 13 -17.66 0.09 -7.63
CA MET A 13 -16.53 -0.01 -6.70
C MET A 13 -15.53 -1.08 -7.14
N VAL A 14 -14.27 -0.68 -7.35
CA VAL A 14 -13.18 -1.56 -7.81
C VAL A 14 -12.98 -2.76 -6.88
N ARG A 15 -13.07 -2.58 -5.55
CA ARG A 15 -12.91 -3.68 -4.58
C ARG A 15 -13.96 -4.79 -4.75
N LEU A 16 -15.16 -4.46 -5.25
CA LEU A 16 -16.25 -5.42 -5.43
C LEU A 16 -16.10 -6.27 -6.71
N ILE A 17 -15.07 -6.02 -7.53
CA ILE A 17 -14.74 -6.89 -8.67
C ILE A 17 -14.50 -8.33 -8.23
N LEU A 18 -13.93 -8.54 -7.04
CA LEU A 18 -13.68 -9.86 -6.47
C LEU A 18 -14.97 -10.69 -6.32
N VAL A 19 -16.09 -10.03 -6.00
CA VAL A 19 -17.40 -10.68 -5.84
C VAL A 19 -18.04 -11.00 -7.19
N ALA A 20 -17.75 -10.22 -8.23
CA ALA A 20 -18.22 -10.47 -9.58
C ALA A 20 -17.46 -11.62 -10.28
N THR A 21 -16.18 -11.83 -9.96
CA THR A 21 -15.33 -12.83 -10.62
C THR A 21 -15.95 -14.24 -10.66
N PRO A 22 -16.46 -14.84 -9.57
CA PRO A 22 -17.08 -16.18 -9.61
C PRO A 22 -18.29 -16.26 -10.54
N ALA A 23 -19.12 -15.21 -10.58
CA ALA A 23 -20.29 -15.17 -11.46
C ALA A 23 -19.89 -15.17 -12.94
N VAL A 24 -18.89 -14.36 -13.28
CA VAL A 24 -18.36 -14.25 -14.65
C VAL A 24 -17.68 -15.55 -15.06
N CYS A 25 -16.93 -16.20 -14.18
CA CYS A 25 -16.33 -17.52 -14.44
C CYS A 25 -17.38 -18.58 -14.76
N LEU A 26 -18.47 -18.65 -13.98
CA LEU A 26 -19.54 -19.63 -14.20
C LEU A 26 -20.28 -19.40 -15.53
N ILE A 27 -20.66 -18.15 -15.82
CA ILE A 27 -21.35 -17.80 -17.07
C ILE A 27 -20.44 -18.09 -18.27
N SER A 28 -19.16 -17.71 -18.18
CA SER A 28 -18.16 -17.97 -19.22
C SER A 28 -17.94 -19.46 -19.42
N ALA A 29 -17.85 -20.25 -18.34
CA ALA A 29 -17.70 -21.69 -18.42
C ALA A 29 -18.89 -22.38 -19.09
N ILE A 30 -20.13 -21.97 -18.76
CA ILE A 30 -21.35 -22.49 -19.40
C ILE A 30 -21.37 -22.14 -20.88
N ALA A 31 -21.04 -20.89 -21.25
CA ALA A 31 -21.01 -20.43 -22.63
C ALA A 31 -19.97 -21.20 -23.47
N VAL A 32 -18.75 -21.35 -22.95
CA VAL A 32 -17.68 -22.11 -23.62
C VAL A 32 -18.06 -23.58 -23.71
N SER A 33 -18.59 -24.19 -22.64
CA SER A 33 -19.02 -25.59 -22.63
C SER A 33 -20.12 -25.87 -23.65
N ALA A 34 -21.16 -25.03 -23.70
CA ALA A 34 -22.24 -25.13 -24.67
C ALA A 34 -21.72 -25.00 -26.11
N THR A 35 -20.81 -24.06 -26.35
CA THR A 35 -20.19 -23.86 -27.67
C THR A 35 -19.40 -25.09 -28.10
N VAL A 36 -18.55 -25.63 -27.23
CA VAL A 36 -17.75 -26.84 -27.52
C VAL A 36 -18.64 -28.07 -27.72
N LYS A 37 -19.70 -28.25 -26.90
CA LYS A 37 -20.67 -29.35 -27.05
C LYS A 37 -21.36 -29.30 -28.41
N ASN A 38 -21.88 -28.13 -28.80
CA ASN A 38 -22.56 -27.95 -30.08
C ASN A 38 -21.63 -28.23 -31.26
N LEU A 39 -20.38 -27.73 -31.20
CA LEU A 39 -19.38 -27.99 -32.23
C LEU A 39 -19.02 -29.49 -32.31
N THR A 40 -18.91 -30.18 -31.18
CA THR A 40 -18.59 -31.62 -31.13
C THR A 40 -19.72 -32.49 -31.65
N VAL A 41 -20.99 -32.15 -31.35
CA VAL A 41 -22.16 -32.87 -31.87
C VAL A 41 -22.27 -32.70 -33.39
N LEU A 42 -22.01 -31.51 -33.93
CA LEU A 42 -21.99 -31.28 -35.38
C LEU A 42 -20.92 -32.13 -36.09
N LEU A 43 -19.77 -32.35 -35.45
CA LEU A 43 -18.72 -33.23 -35.96
C LEU A 43 -19.08 -34.71 -35.86
N ARG A 44 -19.75 -35.15 -34.78
CA ARG A 44 -20.10 -36.56 -34.54
C ARG A 44 -21.37 -37.02 -35.28
N SER A 45 -22.39 -36.17 -35.39
CA SER A 45 -23.70 -36.50 -35.97
C SER A 45 -23.66 -36.85 -37.46
N LYS A 46 -22.62 -36.41 -38.18
CA LYS A 46 -22.44 -36.65 -39.62
C LYS A 46 -21.50 -37.81 -39.95
N ASN A 47 -21.08 -38.58 -38.94
CA ASN A 47 -20.28 -39.81 -39.09
C ASN A 47 -21.09 -41.11 -38.88
N LYS A 48 -22.42 -41.06 -38.75
CA LYS A 48 -23.25 -42.26 -38.91
C LYS A 48 -23.28 -42.64 -40.39
N VAL A 49 -22.27 -43.39 -40.81
CA VAL A 49 -22.24 -44.12 -42.08
C VAL A 49 -23.45 -45.06 -42.12
N VAL A 50 -24.25 -44.94 -43.17
CA VAL A 50 -25.33 -45.86 -43.51
C VAL A 50 -24.72 -47.26 -43.68
N GLN A 51 -24.94 -48.15 -42.71
CA GLN A 51 -24.86 -49.59 -42.97
C GLN A 51 -26.22 -50.04 -43.53
N THR A 52 -26.34 -50.11 -44.85
CA THR A 52 -27.42 -50.85 -45.51
C THR A 52 -26.92 -52.22 -45.92
N GLY A 53 -27.13 -53.21 -45.06
CA GLY A 53 -27.13 -54.62 -45.44
C GLY A 53 -28.47 -54.99 -46.09
N SER A 54 -28.43 -55.26 -47.39
CA SER A 54 -29.25 -56.22 -48.16
C SER A 54 -30.66 -56.59 -47.65
N THR A 55 -31.71 -56.26 -48.42
CA THR A 55 -32.63 -57.26 -49.03
C THR A 55 -33.61 -56.64 -50.05
N LYS A 56 -34.00 -57.47 -51.02
CA LYS A 56 -34.76 -57.22 -52.27
C LYS A 56 -36.15 -56.58 -52.11
N GLY A 57 -36.58 -55.82 -53.14
CA GLY A 57 -37.99 -55.52 -53.41
C GLY A 57 -38.20 -54.50 -54.53
N SER A 58 -38.93 -54.90 -55.57
CA SER A 58 -39.13 -54.27 -56.88
C SER A 58 -40.12 -53.10 -56.94
N GLY A 59 -39.90 -52.15 -57.87
CA GLY A 59 -40.98 -51.51 -58.65
C GLY A 59 -41.07 -49.97 -58.66
N GLY A 60 -40.93 -49.36 -59.85
CA GLY A 60 -41.79 -48.22 -60.26
C GLY A 60 -41.24 -46.77 -60.25
N SER A 61 -40.55 -46.39 -61.34
CA SER A 61 -40.72 -45.16 -62.15
C SER A 61 -40.79 -43.72 -61.53
N LYS A 62 -39.79 -42.90 -61.90
CA LYS A 62 -39.80 -41.44 -62.25
C LYS A 62 -40.23 -40.44 -61.16
N SER A 63 -39.68 -39.24 -60.98
CA SER A 63 -38.57 -38.45 -61.52
C SER A 63 -38.56 -37.14 -60.69
N SER A 64 -37.42 -36.45 -60.67
CA SER A 64 -37.25 -35.03 -60.34
C SER A 64 -37.54 -34.54 -58.91
N SER A 65 -36.51 -34.58 -58.08
CA SER A 65 -35.94 -33.33 -57.52
C SER A 65 -34.43 -33.51 -57.42
N LYS A 66 -33.73 -32.96 -58.41
CA LYS A 66 -32.28 -32.86 -58.47
C LYS A 66 -31.75 -32.17 -57.21
N ALA A 67 -30.91 -32.89 -56.48
CA ALA A 67 -29.54 -32.47 -56.20
C ALA A 67 -29.31 -30.96 -56.06
N LEU A 68 -29.66 -30.41 -54.91
CA LEU A 68 -29.09 -29.17 -54.36
C LEU A 68 -28.94 -29.42 -52.84
N LEU A 69 -27.73 -29.24 -52.32
CA LEU A 69 -27.29 -29.47 -50.92
C LEU A 69 -26.55 -30.79 -50.63
N ASP A 70 -25.50 -31.11 -51.37
CA ASP A 70 -24.44 -32.00 -50.85
C ASP A 70 -23.02 -31.43 -50.94
N GLN A 71 -22.90 -30.12 -51.22
CA GLN A 71 -21.62 -29.38 -51.22
C GLN A 71 -21.46 -28.45 -50.00
N SER A 72 -22.45 -28.38 -49.11
CA SER A 72 -22.40 -27.59 -47.85
C SER A 72 -21.82 -28.38 -46.66
N GLN A 73 -21.65 -29.69 -46.82
CA GLN A 73 -21.17 -30.61 -45.79
C GLN A 73 -19.67 -30.46 -45.44
N PRO A 74 -18.72 -30.32 -46.38
CA PRO A 74 -17.30 -30.17 -46.05
C PRO A 74 -16.98 -28.76 -45.50
N PHE A 75 -17.66 -27.72 -45.98
CA PHE A 75 -17.47 -26.35 -45.50
C PHE A 75 -17.91 -26.17 -44.04
N GLN A 76 -19.02 -26.80 -43.64
CA GLN A 76 -19.48 -26.80 -42.25
C GLN A 76 -18.55 -27.61 -41.32
N LYS A 77 -17.95 -28.71 -41.80
CA LYS A 77 -16.97 -29.49 -41.03
C LYS A 77 -15.66 -28.71 -40.84
N ASN A 78 -15.13 -28.12 -41.90
CA ASN A 78 -13.93 -27.29 -41.84
C ASN A 78 -14.14 -26.04 -40.96
N GLY A 79 -15.33 -25.43 -41.02
CA GLY A 79 -15.71 -24.32 -40.14
C GLY A 79 -15.83 -24.72 -38.67
N ALA A 80 -16.43 -25.88 -38.36
CA ALA A 80 -16.53 -26.38 -36.98
C ALA A 80 -15.16 -26.74 -36.38
N ILE A 81 -14.26 -27.31 -37.19
CA ILE A 81 -12.87 -27.59 -36.79
C ILE A 81 -12.11 -26.28 -36.53
N ALA A 82 -12.23 -25.30 -37.44
CA ALA A 82 -11.62 -23.98 -37.25
C ALA A 82 -12.12 -23.26 -35.99
N LEU A 83 -13.42 -23.34 -35.69
CA LEU A 83 -14.01 -22.78 -34.46
C LEU A 83 -13.52 -23.50 -33.19
N LEU A 84 -13.31 -24.82 -33.22
CA LEU A 84 -12.72 -25.53 -32.09
C LEU A 84 -11.25 -25.15 -31.86
N PHE A 85 -10.45 -25.05 -32.92
CA PHE A 85 -9.07 -24.55 -32.81
C PHE A 85 -9.04 -23.09 -32.32
N GLY A 86 -9.98 -22.25 -32.77
CA GLY A 86 -10.15 -20.89 -32.29
C GLY A 86 -10.49 -20.83 -30.80
N ALA A 87 -11.43 -21.65 -30.34
CA ALA A 87 -11.77 -21.75 -28.92
C ALA A 87 -10.58 -22.23 -28.07
N PHE A 88 -9.84 -23.24 -28.54
CA PHE A 88 -8.63 -23.71 -27.87
C PHE A 88 -7.52 -22.64 -27.82
N TYR A 89 -7.34 -21.88 -28.92
CA TYR A 89 -6.41 -20.76 -28.98
C TYR A 89 -6.78 -19.67 -27.97
N LEU A 90 -8.05 -19.28 -27.89
CA LEU A 90 -8.52 -18.28 -26.92
C LEU A 90 -8.28 -18.71 -25.47
N LEU A 91 -8.56 -19.99 -25.14
CA LEU A 91 -8.27 -20.53 -23.80
C LEU A 91 -6.78 -20.55 -23.49
N SER A 92 -5.95 -20.90 -24.47
CA SER A 92 -4.48 -20.87 -24.32
C SER A 92 -3.97 -19.45 -24.11
N ARG A 93 -4.48 -18.48 -24.89
CA ARG A 93 -4.16 -17.05 -24.73
C ARG A 93 -4.60 -16.51 -23.37
N TYR A 94 -5.80 -16.88 -22.92
CA TYR A 94 -6.29 -16.53 -21.59
C TYR A 94 -5.34 -17.02 -20.48
N ALA A 95 -4.89 -18.27 -20.54
CA ALA A 95 -3.94 -18.81 -19.56
C ALA A 95 -2.60 -18.03 -19.56
N THR A 96 -2.02 -17.77 -20.73
CA THR A 96 -0.77 -16.99 -20.83
C THR A 96 -0.93 -15.56 -20.31
N HIS A 97 -2.08 -14.93 -20.58
CA HIS A 97 -2.40 -13.60 -20.10
C HIS A 97 -2.55 -13.57 -18.57
N CYS A 98 -3.29 -14.52 -17.98
CA CYS A 98 -3.43 -14.62 -16.53
C CYS A 98 -2.09 -14.79 -15.83
N THR A 99 -1.20 -15.64 -16.36
CA THR A 99 0.14 -15.82 -15.80
C THR A 99 0.95 -14.54 -15.85
N TRP A 100 0.96 -13.86 -17.01
CA TRP A 100 1.71 -12.61 -17.18
C TRP A 100 1.19 -11.46 -16.29
N VAL A 101 -0.14 -11.29 -16.20
CA VAL A 101 -0.75 -10.28 -15.31
C VAL A 101 -0.43 -10.59 -13.85
N THR A 102 -0.50 -11.87 -13.46
CA THR A 102 -0.20 -12.28 -12.07
C THR A 102 1.26 -11.98 -11.72
N SER A 103 2.20 -12.29 -12.62
CA SER A 103 3.63 -12.10 -12.38
C SER A 103 4.09 -10.65 -12.38
N GLU A 104 3.51 -9.81 -13.24
CA GLU A 104 3.94 -8.41 -13.35
C GLU A 104 3.15 -7.45 -12.46
N ALA A 105 1.83 -7.63 -12.31
CA ALA A 105 0.97 -6.66 -11.62
C ALA A 105 0.66 -7.04 -10.17
N TYR A 106 0.32 -8.31 -9.90
CA TYR A 106 -0.18 -8.71 -8.59
C TYR A 106 0.92 -9.21 -7.64
N SER A 107 2.01 -9.79 -8.14
CA SER A 107 3.10 -10.30 -7.30
C SER A 107 4.16 -9.23 -6.96
N SER A 108 3.74 -8.11 -6.38
CA SER A 108 4.63 -7.09 -5.84
C SER A 108 4.46 -6.94 -4.31
N PRO A 109 5.51 -7.17 -3.50
CA PRO A 109 5.43 -6.96 -2.05
C PRO A 109 5.38 -5.46 -1.73
N SER A 110 4.52 -5.07 -0.80
CA SER A 110 4.40 -3.67 -0.35
C SER A 110 5.39 -3.26 0.74
N ILE A 111 5.96 -4.24 1.46
CA ILE A 111 6.92 -4.02 2.55
C ILE A 111 8.36 -3.85 2.06
N VAL A 112 8.72 -4.56 0.99
CA VAL A 112 10.03 -4.48 0.35
C VAL A 112 9.87 -3.80 -0.99
N LEU A 113 10.40 -2.60 -1.13
CA LEU A 113 10.31 -1.84 -2.37
C LEU A 113 11.41 -2.34 -3.32
N ALA A 114 11.03 -2.71 -4.54
CA ALA A 114 11.98 -3.09 -5.57
C ALA A 114 11.98 -2.05 -6.69
N ALA A 115 13.12 -1.41 -6.92
CA ALA A 115 13.34 -0.57 -8.08
C ALA A 115 14.20 -1.30 -9.11
N ARG A 116 13.98 -0.97 -10.38
CA ARG A 116 14.87 -1.37 -11.47
C ARG A 116 15.86 -0.23 -11.70
N GLY A 117 17.14 -0.48 -11.47
CA GLY A 117 18.21 0.47 -11.79
C GLY A 117 18.37 0.68 -13.30
N ALA A 118 19.11 1.70 -13.69
CA ALA A 118 19.33 2.07 -15.10
C ALA A 118 19.89 0.94 -15.98
N HIS A 119 20.61 -0.01 -15.38
CA HIS A 119 21.21 -1.17 -16.05
C HIS A 119 20.41 -2.47 -15.92
N GLY A 120 19.14 -2.40 -15.50
CA GLY A 120 18.29 -3.58 -15.31
C GLY A 120 18.54 -4.37 -14.02
N ASN A 121 19.52 -3.96 -13.22
CA ASN A 121 19.74 -4.52 -11.88
C ASN A 121 18.55 -4.20 -10.97
N ARG A 122 18.02 -5.23 -10.29
CA ARG A 122 16.97 -5.05 -9.29
C ARG A 122 17.61 -4.58 -7.99
N VAL A 123 17.35 -3.34 -7.61
CA VAL A 123 17.73 -2.79 -6.31
C VAL A 123 16.56 -2.97 -5.36
N ILE A 124 16.84 -3.57 -4.20
CA ILE A 124 15.84 -3.88 -3.19
C ILE A 124 16.07 -2.92 -2.03
N PHE A 125 15.05 -2.14 -1.69
CA PHE A 125 15.02 -1.25 -0.55
C PHE A 125 14.22 -1.91 0.58
N ASP A 126 14.86 -2.02 1.74
CA ASP A 126 14.32 -2.72 2.89
C ASP A 126 14.20 -1.83 4.13
N ASP A 127 13.96 -0.55 3.90
CA ASP A 127 13.97 0.48 4.93
C ASP A 127 12.85 0.28 5.97
N TYR A 128 11.68 -0.21 5.56
CA TYR A 128 10.58 -0.46 6.50
C TYR A 128 10.97 -1.51 7.55
N ARG A 129 11.55 -2.64 7.13
CA ARG A 129 11.96 -3.68 8.08
C ARG A 129 13.12 -3.19 8.94
N GLU A 130 14.07 -2.47 8.37
CA GLU A 130 15.16 -1.85 9.12
C GLU A 130 14.65 -0.92 10.23
N ALA A 131 13.76 0.02 9.89
CA ALA A 131 13.16 0.96 10.84
C ALA A 131 12.35 0.26 11.93
N TYR A 132 11.47 -0.68 11.56
CA TYR A 132 10.65 -1.40 12.53
C TYR A 132 11.49 -2.31 13.43
N PHE A 133 12.56 -2.91 12.92
CA PHE A 133 13.46 -3.74 13.71
C PHE A 133 14.28 -2.90 14.69
N TRP A 134 14.77 -1.74 14.26
CA TRP A 134 15.42 -0.77 15.14
C TRP A 134 14.49 -0.34 16.27
N LEU A 135 13.24 0.02 15.94
CA LEU A 135 12.21 0.40 16.90
C LEU A 135 11.99 -0.72 17.92
N ARG A 136 11.94 -1.98 17.48
CA ARG A 136 11.72 -3.14 18.35
C ARG A 136 12.86 -3.39 19.34
N GLN A 137 14.11 -3.14 18.93
CA GLN A 137 15.29 -3.49 19.73
C GLN A 137 15.80 -2.34 20.61
N ASN A 138 15.64 -1.09 20.18
CA ASN A 138 16.33 0.05 20.79
C ASN A 138 15.40 0.97 21.61
N THR A 139 14.10 0.70 21.65
CA THR A 139 13.14 1.50 22.44
C THR A 139 12.56 0.72 23.61
N PRO A 140 12.07 1.39 24.67
CA PRO A 140 11.32 0.76 25.76
C PRO A 140 10.10 -0.02 25.24
N GLN A 141 9.65 -1.07 25.95
CA GLN A 141 8.53 -1.90 25.49
C GLN A 141 7.18 -1.17 25.53
N ASP A 142 7.04 -0.22 26.44
CA ASP A 142 5.88 0.64 26.65
C ASP A 142 5.89 1.89 25.76
N ALA A 143 6.94 2.09 24.96
CA ALA A 143 7.08 3.25 24.10
C ALA A 143 5.91 3.36 23.11
N LYS A 144 5.35 4.57 23.02
CA LYS A 144 4.21 4.89 22.15
C LYS A 144 4.68 5.60 20.90
N VAL A 145 4.27 5.07 19.76
CA VAL A 145 4.65 5.56 18.44
C VAL A 145 3.47 6.22 17.74
N MET A 146 3.66 7.47 17.35
CA MET A 146 2.73 8.19 16.49
C MET A 146 3.19 8.06 15.02
N SER A 147 2.27 7.60 14.18
CA SER A 147 2.45 7.52 12.73
C SER A 147 1.12 7.82 12.03
N TRP A 148 1.14 7.91 10.70
CA TRP A 148 -0.09 7.87 9.93
C TRP A 148 -0.81 6.51 10.10
N TRP A 149 -2.14 6.50 9.90
CA TRP A 149 -3.01 5.35 10.18
C TRP A 149 -2.69 4.12 9.29
N ASP A 150 -2.16 4.35 8.09
CA ASP A 150 -1.75 3.30 7.15
C ASP A 150 -0.75 2.30 7.78
N TYR A 151 0.15 2.80 8.62
CA TYR A 151 1.29 2.04 9.14
C TYR A 151 1.01 1.34 10.48
N GLY A 152 -0.13 1.61 11.13
CA GLY A 152 -0.38 1.15 12.51
C GLY A 152 -0.27 -0.37 12.69
N TYR A 153 -0.85 -1.16 11.78
CA TYR A 153 -0.71 -2.63 11.83
C TYR A 153 0.71 -3.11 11.56
N GLN A 154 1.46 -2.42 10.71
CA GLN A 154 2.84 -2.81 10.40
C GLN A 154 3.76 -2.58 11.60
N ILE A 155 3.63 -1.42 12.26
CA ILE A 155 4.39 -1.08 13.47
C ILE A 155 4.06 -2.06 14.59
N THR A 156 2.78 -2.38 14.78
CA THR A 156 2.38 -3.35 15.81
C THR A 156 2.94 -4.74 15.53
N ALA A 157 2.82 -5.24 14.29
CA ALA A 157 3.24 -6.60 13.93
C ALA A 157 4.78 -6.76 13.87
N MET A 158 5.51 -5.79 13.32
CA MET A 158 6.96 -5.89 13.11
C MET A 158 7.76 -5.20 14.22
N GLY A 159 7.33 -4.00 14.61
CA GLY A 159 7.96 -3.18 15.65
C GLY A 159 7.61 -3.62 17.07
N ASN A 160 6.49 -4.32 17.27
CA ASN A 160 5.98 -4.74 18.59
C ASN A 160 5.94 -3.57 19.58
N ARG A 161 5.30 -2.46 19.17
CA ARG A 161 5.12 -1.24 19.97
C ARG A 161 3.68 -0.74 19.90
N THR A 162 3.31 0.04 20.90
CA THR A 162 2.00 0.66 21.00
C THR A 162 1.88 1.77 19.96
N VAL A 163 0.83 1.73 19.15
CA VAL A 163 0.51 2.77 18.16
C VAL A 163 -0.66 3.62 18.62
N ILE A 164 -0.61 4.92 18.34
CA ILE A 164 -1.72 5.83 18.65
C ILE A 164 -2.89 5.62 17.69
N VAL A 165 -2.62 5.49 16.40
CA VAL A 165 -3.66 5.32 15.38
C VAL A 165 -3.41 4.06 14.55
N ASP A 166 -4.50 3.36 14.24
CA ASP A 166 -4.50 2.12 13.47
C ASP A 166 -5.31 2.23 12.16
N ASN A 167 -5.20 1.18 11.35
CA ASN A 167 -5.87 1.08 10.05
C ASN A 167 -7.32 0.54 10.18
N ASN A 168 -7.85 0.40 11.40
CA ASN A 168 -9.27 0.04 11.59
C ASN A 168 -10.16 1.28 11.42
N THR A 169 -9.63 2.47 11.70
CA THR A 169 -10.28 3.76 11.40
C THR A 169 -11.67 3.96 12.02
N TRP A 170 -11.94 3.34 13.17
CA TRP A 170 -13.25 3.44 13.83
C TRP A 170 -13.50 4.81 14.50
N ASN A 171 -12.45 5.50 14.92
CA ASN A 171 -12.52 6.81 15.57
C ASN A 171 -11.87 7.90 14.72
N ASN A 172 -12.69 8.56 13.89
CA ASN A 172 -12.25 9.62 12.99
C ASN A 172 -11.67 10.84 13.71
N THR A 173 -12.16 11.15 14.91
CA THR A 173 -11.66 12.29 15.70
C THR A 173 -10.23 12.05 16.16
N HIS A 174 -9.88 10.80 16.50
CA HIS A 174 -8.52 10.45 16.90
C HIS A 174 -7.53 10.59 15.72
N ILE A 175 -7.92 10.11 14.54
CA ILE A 175 -7.14 10.28 13.30
C ILE A 175 -6.97 11.77 12.98
N ALA A 176 -8.05 12.54 13.09
CA ALA A 176 -8.02 13.98 12.85
C ALA A 176 -7.11 14.72 13.83
N THR A 177 -6.93 14.21 15.06
CA THR A 177 -6.03 14.80 16.06
C THR A 177 -4.57 14.57 15.67
N VAL A 178 -4.21 13.37 15.20
CA VAL A 178 -2.86 13.10 14.66
C VAL A 178 -2.61 13.89 13.37
N GLY A 179 -3.60 13.95 12.46
CA GLY A 179 -3.52 14.79 11.28
C GLY A 179 -3.31 16.27 11.61
N ARG A 180 -3.99 16.76 12.66
CA ARG A 180 -3.80 18.11 13.17
C ARG A 180 -2.38 18.33 13.68
N ALA A 181 -1.85 17.44 14.52
CA ALA A 181 -0.47 17.53 15.00
C ALA A 181 0.54 17.59 13.85
N MET A 182 0.38 16.74 12.83
CA MET A 182 1.29 16.67 11.70
C MET A 182 1.26 17.91 10.79
N SER A 183 0.11 18.59 10.68
CA SER A 183 -0.07 19.73 9.77
C SER A 183 -0.02 21.10 10.45
N SER A 184 -0.05 21.16 11.78
CA SER A 184 0.19 22.38 12.57
C SER A 184 1.66 22.79 12.63
N TYR A 185 1.93 23.98 13.16
CA TYR A 185 3.28 24.41 13.53
C TYR A 185 3.83 23.56 14.69
N GLU A 186 5.16 23.57 14.85
CA GLU A 186 5.84 22.75 15.85
C GLU A 186 5.36 23.00 17.30
N ASP A 187 5.12 24.25 17.69
CA ASP A 187 4.67 24.62 19.04
C ASP A 187 3.24 24.14 19.35
N GLU A 188 2.34 24.17 18.37
CA GLU A 188 0.98 23.64 18.55
C GLU A 188 0.99 22.11 18.51
N ALA A 189 1.84 21.53 17.65
CA ALA A 189 1.92 20.10 17.47
C ALA A 189 2.49 19.42 18.71
N ILE A 190 3.47 20.03 19.39
CA ILE A 190 4.08 19.46 20.59
C ILE A 190 3.09 19.40 21.76
N GLU A 191 2.19 20.37 21.90
CA GLU A 191 1.10 20.30 22.89
C GLU A 191 0.22 19.06 22.66
N ILE A 192 -0.10 18.77 21.40
CA ILE A 192 -0.92 17.60 21.04
C ILE A 192 -0.13 16.31 21.28
N ILE A 193 1.13 16.23 20.85
CA ILE A 193 2.02 15.07 21.05
C ILE A 193 2.14 14.73 22.53
N ARG A 194 2.36 15.74 23.39
CA ARG A 194 2.42 15.57 24.84
C ARG A 194 1.09 15.18 25.46
N SER A 195 -0.03 15.74 24.97
CA SER A 195 -1.37 15.36 25.45
C SER A 195 -1.74 13.90 25.16
N LEU A 196 -1.16 13.33 24.10
CA LEU A 196 -1.34 11.94 23.68
C LEU A 196 -0.28 11.00 24.27
N ASP A 197 0.67 11.53 25.05
CA ASP A 197 1.76 10.79 25.68
C ASP A 197 2.57 9.98 24.65
N VAL A 198 3.06 10.66 23.62
CA VAL A 198 3.81 10.05 22.51
C VAL A 198 5.31 10.21 22.72
N ASP A 199 6.06 9.11 22.59
CA ASP A 199 7.52 9.10 22.74
C ASP A 199 8.25 9.27 21.40
N TYR A 200 7.75 8.58 20.36
CA TYR A 200 8.38 8.51 19.05
C TYR A 200 7.40 8.88 17.94
N VAL A 201 7.90 9.60 16.94
CA VAL A 201 7.16 9.98 15.74
C VAL A 201 7.82 9.33 14.53
N LEU A 202 7.07 8.51 13.80
CA LEU A 202 7.51 7.85 12.58
C LEU A 202 6.92 8.56 11.36
N VAL A 203 7.79 8.97 10.45
CA VAL A 203 7.41 9.59 9.18
C VAL A 203 8.14 8.92 8.02
N VAL A 204 7.38 8.57 6.98
CA VAL A 204 7.93 7.96 5.76
C VAL A 204 8.23 9.06 4.76
N PHE A 205 9.53 9.24 4.47
CA PHE A 205 10.01 10.19 3.47
C PHE A 205 10.56 9.45 2.24
N GLY A 206 10.06 9.85 1.06
CA GLY A 206 10.37 9.20 -0.22
C GLY A 206 11.28 10.00 -1.14
N GLY A 207 11.76 11.18 -0.72
CA GLY A 207 12.44 12.12 -1.62
C GLY A 207 13.80 11.66 -2.14
N VAL A 208 14.49 10.75 -1.44
CA VAL A 208 15.77 10.16 -1.88
C VAL A 208 15.55 9.05 -2.91
N THR A 209 14.56 8.20 -2.70
CA THR A 209 14.28 7.02 -3.53
C THR A 209 13.37 7.33 -4.71
N GLY A 210 12.62 8.43 -4.65
CA GLY A 210 11.53 8.72 -5.58
C GLY A 210 10.25 7.95 -5.25
N TYR A 211 10.04 7.58 -3.97
CA TYR A 211 8.85 6.88 -3.54
C TYR A 211 7.66 7.85 -3.48
N SER A 212 6.66 7.62 -4.32
CA SER A 212 5.50 8.52 -4.49
C SER A 212 4.44 8.42 -3.39
N SER A 213 4.43 7.34 -2.62
CA SER A 213 3.45 7.12 -1.54
C SER A 213 4.01 7.52 -0.17
N ASP A 214 4.82 8.58 -0.13
CA ASP A 214 5.34 9.20 1.08
C ASP A 214 4.28 10.04 1.82
N ASP A 215 4.58 10.44 3.06
CA ASP A 215 3.60 11.12 3.92
C ASP A 215 3.32 12.57 3.51
N ILE A 216 4.26 13.22 2.81
CA ILE A 216 4.07 14.59 2.30
C ILE A 216 2.95 14.63 1.24
N ASN A 217 2.75 13.57 0.45
CA ASN A 217 1.63 13.50 -0.50
C ASN A 217 0.27 13.20 0.16
N LYS A 218 0.24 12.94 1.48
CA LYS A 218 -0.95 12.52 2.23
C LYS A 218 -1.46 13.59 3.21
N ILE A 219 -1.00 14.83 3.08
CA ILE A 219 -1.49 15.94 3.91
C ILE A 219 -2.94 16.26 3.56
N GLY A 220 -3.83 16.18 4.54
CA GLY A 220 -5.26 16.42 4.37
C GLY A 220 -5.83 17.40 5.38
N GLY A 221 -6.83 18.18 4.95
CA GLY A 221 -7.71 18.93 5.84
C GLY A 221 -8.71 17.99 6.51
N GLY A 222 -9.13 18.31 7.74
CA GLY A 222 -9.93 17.40 8.56
C GLY A 222 -11.06 18.06 9.32
N VAL A 223 -11.42 17.41 10.43
CA VAL A 223 -12.56 17.76 11.30
C VAL A 223 -12.37 19.11 12.01
N PHE A 224 -11.12 19.55 12.20
CA PHE A 224 -10.81 20.78 12.91
C PHE A 224 -10.72 21.99 11.97
N PRO A 225 -11.47 23.09 12.22
CA PRO A 225 -11.50 24.27 11.34
C PRO A 225 -10.22 25.11 11.36
N VAL A 226 -9.29 24.79 12.28
CA VAL A 226 -7.98 25.44 12.42
C VAL A 226 -7.09 25.18 11.20
N ILE A 227 -7.29 24.02 10.56
CA ILE A 227 -6.49 23.58 9.42
C ILE A 227 -7.34 23.70 8.17
N LYS A 228 -6.99 24.69 7.33
CA LYS A 228 -7.65 24.97 6.06
C LYS A 228 -6.72 24.56 4.94
N GLU A 229 -7.19 23.69 4.07
CA GLU A 229 -6.45 23.22 2.89
C GLU A 229 -5.94 24.37 1.99
N PRO A 230 -6.70 25.44 1.72
CA PRO A 230 -6.22 26.55 0.90
C PRO A 230 -4.96 27.24 1.44
N ASP A 231 -4.71 27.18 2.76
CA ASP A 231 -3.53 27.80 3.36
C ASP A 231 -2.22 27.08 2.98
N TYR A 232 -2.29 25.85 2.48
CA TYR A 232 -1.14 25.04 2.05
C TYR A 232 -0.91 25.10 0.54
N LEU A 233 -1.85 25.69 -0.21
CA LEU A 233 -1.83 25.74 -1.67
C LEU A 233 -1.39 27.12 -2.15
N VAL A 234 -0.64 27.16 -3.23
CA VAL A 234 -0.31 28.40 -3.95
C VAL A 234 -0.88 28.28 -5.35
N ASN A 235 -1.81 29.18 -5.70
CA ASN A 235 -2.57 29.12 -6.97
C ASN A 235 -3.30 27.79 -7.20
N GLY A 236 -3.71 27.11 -6.13
CA GLY A 236 -4.36 25.79 -6.21
C GLY A 236 -3.40 24.62 -6.41
N GLU A 237 -2.09 24.86 -6.43
CA GLU A 237 -1.07 23.82 -6.55
C GLU A 237 -0.36 23.58 -5.22
N TYR A 238 -0.10 22.30 -4.96
CA TYR A 238 0.73 21.87 -3.84
C TYR A 238 2.20 21.93 -4.25
N ARG A 239 2.97 22.81 -3.60
CA ARG A 239 4.37 23.06 -3.91
C ARG A 239 5.23 22.90 -2.66
N VAL A 240 6.46 22.43 -2.85
CA VAL A 240 7.49 22.30 -1.79
C VAL A 240 8.75 23.12 -2.13
N ASP A 241 8.69 23.88 -3.23
CA ASP A 241 9.75 24.77 -3.69
C ASP A 241 9.77 26.09 -2.89
N LYS A 242 10.62 27.04 -3.29
CA LYS A 242 10.67 28.37 -2.67
C LYS A 242 9.38 29.17 -2.81
N GLY A 243 8.52 28.79 -3.77
CA GLY A 243 7.20 29.37 -4.00
C GLY A 243 6.09 28.67 -3.22
N ALA A 244 6.41 27.70 -2.36
CA ALA A 244 5.44 27.02 -1.51
C ALA A 244 4.80 27.97 -0.49
N ALA A 245 3.61 27.60 -0.02
CA ALA A 245 2.92 28.38 0.99
C ALA A 245 3.77 28.45 2.28
N PRO A 246 3.86 29.61 2.96
CA PRO A 246 4.61 29.71 4.22
C PRO A 246 4.13 28.75 5.30
N LYS A 247 2.84 28.39 5.30
CA LYS A 247 2.28 27.40 6.22
C LYS A 247 2.76 25.98 5.90
N MET A 248 2.96 25.66 4.61
CA MET A 248 3.50 24.37 4.17
C MET A 248 4.99 24.22 4.52
N LEU A 249 5.80 25.26 4.36
CA LEU A 249 7.23 25.22 4.68
C LEU A 249 7.53 25.17 6.20
N ASN A 250 6.57 25.59 7.03
CA ASN A 250 6.73 25.66 8.48
C ASN A 250 5.90 24.62 9.24
N CYS A 251 5.12 23.77 8.56
CA CYS A 251 4.37 22.71 9.22
C CYS A 251 5.31 21.64 9.78
N LEU A 252 4.87 20.94 10.83
CA LEU A 252 5.65 19.91 11.47
C LEU A 252 6.07 18.82 10.48
N MET A 253 5.14 18.31 9.66
CA MET A 253 5.43 17.26 8.67
C MET A 253 6.57 17.66 7.71
N TYR A 254 6.55 18.88 7.17
CA TYR A 254 7.62 19.37 6.30
C TYR A 254 8.96 19.40 7.04
N LYS A 255 8.97 19.93 8.27
CA LYS A 255 10.19 19.98 9.07
C LYS A 255 10.75 18.59 9.38
N LEU A 256 9.89 17.61 9.71
CA LEU A 256 10.31 16.24 10.04
C LEU A 256 10.94 15.51 8.85
N CYS A 257 10.35 15.67 7.66
CA CYS A 257 10.83 15.04 6.43
C CYS A 257 12.11 15.68 5.88
N TYR A 258 12.20 17.01 5.88
CA TYR A 258 13.29 17.73 5.20
C TYR A 258 14.43 18.18 6.13
N TYR A 259 14.42 17.77 7.40
CA TYR A 259 15.54 18.04 8.32
C TYR A 259 16.85 17.46 7.77
N ARG A 260 17.87 18.33 7.61
CA ARG A 260 19.18 18.05 7.00
C ARG A 260 19.15 17.56 5.54
N PHE A 261 17.99 17.57 4.88
CA PHE A 261 17.88 17.18 3.47
C PHE A 261 18.48 18.23 2.53
N GLY A 262 18.55 19.50 2.93
CA GLY A 262 19.07 20.60 2.11
C GLY A 262 20.55 20.49 1.74
N GLU A 263 21.33 19.72 2.48
CA GLU A 263 22.76 19.47 2.23
C GLU A 263 22.98 18.20 1.38
N MET A 264 21.94 17.37 1.22
CA MET A 264 22.05 16.08 0.54
C MET A 264 21.99 16.23 -0.99
N MET A 265 22.92 15.58 -1.67
CA MET A 265 22.91 15.41 -3.12
C MET A 265 22.21 14.11 -3.48
N THR A 266 21.01 14.20 -4.06
CA THR A 266 20.20 13.02 -4.45
C THR A 266 20.44 12.58 -5.89
N GLU A 267 20.70 13.53 -6.80
CA GLU A 267 20.88 13.27 -8.23
C GLU A 267 22.13 14.00 -8.76
N TYR A 268 22.89 13.31 -9.61
CA TYR A 268 24.08 13.87 -10.23
C TYR A 268 23.70 15.00 -11.21
N GLY A 269 24.27 16.19 -11.02
CA GLY A 269 23.99 17.37 -11.85
C GLY A 269 22.78 18.21 -11.41
N LYS A 270 22.15 17.88 -10.29
CA LYS A 270 21.11 18.70 -9.65
C LYS A 270 21.65 19.45 -8.43
N PRO A 271 21.02 20.57 -8.02
CA PRO A 271 21.41 21.28 -6.79
C PRO A 271 21.17 20.39 -5.55
N PRO A 272 21.86 20.68 -4.43
CA PRO A 272 21.61 19.97 -3.16
C PRO A 272 20.20 20.26 -2.63
N GLY A 273 19.58 19.27 -2.00
CA GLY A 273 18.19 19.32 -1.57
C GLY A 273 17.17 19.15 -2.69
N TYR A 274 17.48 18.32 -3.68
CA TYR A 274 16.55 17.99 -4.77
C TYR A 274 15.68 16.79 -4.41
N ASP A 275 14.36 16.98 -4.37
CA ASP A 275 13.40 15.91 -4.09
C ASP A 275 13.10 15.13 -5.39
N ARG A 276 13.46 13.83 -5.42
CA ARG A 276 13.26 12.97 -6.60
C ARG A 276 11.81 12.51 -6.78
N ALA A 277 11.01 12.48 -5.71
CA ALA A 277 9.60 12.11 -5.80
C ALA A 277 8.77 13.23 -6.45
N ARG A 278 9.15 14.49 -6.20
CA ARG A 278 8.43 15.69 -6.69
C ARG A 278 9.12 16.40 -7.84
N GLY A 279 10.40 16.12 -8.08
CA GLY A 279 11.18 16.72 -9.17
C GLY A 279 11.48 18.22 -8.96
N VAL A 280 11.61 18.66 -7.72
CA VAL A 280 11.83 20.08 -7.37
C VAL A 280 12.92 20.26 -6.32
N GLU A 281 13.56 21.43 -6.34
CA GLU A 281 14.46 21.86 -5.27
C GLU A 281 13.63 22.36 -4.08
N ILE A 282 13.99 21.95 -2.87
CA ILE A 282 13.28 22.36 -1.65
C ILE A 282 13.35 23.87 -1.43
N GLY A 283 12.25 24.44 -0.92
CA GLY A 283 12.18 25.86 -0.58
C GLY A 283 13.06 26.25 0.60
N ASN A 284 12.95 25.52 1.71
CA ASN A 284 13.72 25.77 2.92
C ASN A 284 14.79 24.68 3.12
N LYS A 285 16.07 25.07 3.06
CA LYS A 285 17.21 24.16 3.22
C LYS A 285 17.66 24.00 4.66
N ASP A 286 17.46 25.03 5.47
CA ASP A 286 17.95 25.10 6.85
C ASP A 286 16.77 24.88 7.82
N VAL A 287 16.30 23.65 7.88
CA VAL A 287 15.25 23.24 8.81
C VAL A 287 15.89 22.91 10.17
N LYS A 288 15.45 23.62 11.22
CA LYS A 288 15.79 23.32 12.61
C LYS A 288 14.54 22.84 13.35
N LEU A 289 14.74 21.84 14.21
CA LEU A 289 13.75 21.33 15.16
C LEU A 289 14.14 21.84 16.54
N GLU A 290 13.17 22.35 17.29
CA GLU A 290 13.36 22.91 18.63
C GLU A 290 13.01 21.89 19.72
N HIS A 291 11.90 21.17 19.54
CA HIS A 291 11.38 20.23 20.54
C HIS A 291 11.65 18.77 20.20
N LEU A 292 11.98 18.45 18.94
CA LEU A 292 12.16 17.07 18.46
C LEU A 292 13.61 16.79 18.06
N GLU A 293 14.10 15.59 18.39
CA GLU A 293 15.42 15.09 18.03
C GLU A 293 15.34 13.94 17.00
N GLU A 294 16.41 13.78 16.21
CA GLU A 294 16.57 12.61 15.35
C GLU A 294 16.95 11.38 16.17
N ALA A 295 16.13 10.33 16.12
CA ALA A 295 16.43 9.09 16.82
C ALA A 295 17.09 8.08 15.88
N PHE A 296 16.53 7.91 14.67
CA PHE A 296 17.05 6.98 13.67
C PHE A 296 16.60 7.40 12.26
N THR A 297 17.50 7.24 11.29
CA THR A 297 17.21 7.44 9.87
C THR A 297 17.77 6.24 9.11
N THR A 298 16.94 5.59 8.29
CA THR A 298 17.36 4.41 7.52
C THR A 298 18.32 4.77 6.40
N SER A 299 18.90 3.73 5.80
CA SER A 299 19.80 3.82 4.65
C SER A 299 19.26 4.71 3.50
N ASN A 300 17.96 4.64 3.21
CA ASN A 300 17.30 5.46 2.18
C ASN A 300 16.29 6.48 2.73
N TRP A 301 16.47 6.92 3.98
CA TRP A 301 15.75 8.05 4.59
C TRP A 301 14.27 7.82 4.90
N ILE A 302 13.93 6.65 5.47
CA ILE A 302 12.76 6.58 6.36
C ILE A 302 13.18 7.11 7.73
N ILE A 303 12.39 8.01 8.31
CA ILE A 303 12.82 8.89 9.41
C ILE A 303 12.02 8.59 10.68
N LEU A 304 12.74 8.39 11.79
CA LEU A 304 12.21 8.28 13.14
C LEU A 304 12.72 9.46 13.99
N ARG A 305 11.78 10.16 14.61
CA ARG A 305 12.01 11.30 15.48
C ARG A 305 11.54 10.97 16.89
N LYS A 306 12.12 11.65 17.88
CA LYS A 306 11.81 11.46 19.30
C LYS A 306 11.61 12.83 19.97
N ASP A 307 10.73 12.91 20.96
CA ASP A 307 10.55 14.13 21.75
C ASP A 307 11.72 14.31 22.74
N ASN A 308 12.32 15.50 22.72
CA ASN A 308 13.43 15.89 23.59
C ASN A 308 12.95 16.14 25.04
N ALA A 309 11.72 16.62 25.23
CA ALA A 309 11.21 16.98 26.55
C ALA A 309 10.94 15.76 27.44
N SER A 310 10.53 14.63 26.86
CA SER A 310 10.35 13.37 27.59
C SER A 310 11.67 12.88 28.17
N PHE A 311 12.81 13.14 27.50
CA PHE A 311 14.13 12.77 28.00
C PHE A 311 14.56 13.65 29.17
N GLN A 312 14.26 14.95 29.16
CA GLN A 312 14.64 15.86 30.24
C GLN A 312 13.77 15.66 31.50
N TRP A 313 12.51 15.26 31.34
CA TRP A 313 11.66 14.79 32.44
C TRP A 313 12.04 13.38 32.92
N CYS A 314 12.38 12.43 32.05
CA CYS A 314 12.89 11.11 32.48
C CYS A 314 14.30 11.19 33.09
N LEU A 315 15.15 12.15 32.69
CA LEU A 315 16.42 12.42 33.37
C LEU A 315 16.18 13.13 34.69
N SER A 316 15.23 14.07 34.80
CA SER A 316 14.93 14.70 36.09
C SER A 316 14.27 13.70 37.04
N LEU A 317 13.34 12.86 36.57
CA LEU A 317 12.73 11.76 37.33
C LEU A 317 13.74 10.64 37.61
N GLY A 318 14.61 10.28 36.66
CA GLY A 318 15.66 9.29 36.86
C GLY A 318 16.76 9.76 37.82
N ILE A 319 17.08 11.06 37.85
CA ILE A 319 17.97 11.67 38.86
C ILE A 319 17.25 11.75 40.22
N VAL A 320 15.95 12.04 40.24
CA VAL A 320 15.14 12.07 41.47
C VAL A 320 14.92 10.67 42.05
N ASP A 321 14.72 9.65 41.22
CA ASP A 321 14.58 8.24 41.61
C ASP A 321 15.93 7.66 42.04
N LEU A 322 17.04 8.02 41.39
CA LEU A 322 18.38 7.65 41.84
C LEU A 322 18.73 8.35 43.17
N ALA A 323 18.29 9.60 43.36
CA ALA A 323 18.44 10.34 44.63
C ALA A 323 17.55 9.78 45.74
N LEU A 324 16.31 9.36 45.44
CA LEU A 324 15.41 8.71 46.39
C LEU A 324 15.87 7.29 46.75
N ALA A 325 16.40 6.52 45.79
CA ALA A 325 16.96 5.20 46.03
C ALA A 325 18.26 5.25 46.85
N THR A 326 19.11 6.27 46.65
CA THR A 326 20.28 6.49 47.50
C THR A 326 19.91 6.98 48.90
N ASN A 327 18.86 7.78 49.06
CA ASN A 327 18.39 8.23 50.38
C ASN A 327 17.62 7.13 51.15
N GLN A 328 16.87 6.25 50.47
CA GLN A 328 16.22 5.09 51.09
C GLN A 328 17.25 4.08 51.60
N ASN A 329 18.33 3.81 50.84
CA ASN A 329 19.41 2.95 51.32
C ASN A 329 20.15 3.58 52.52
N PHE A 330 20.28 4.90 52.59
CA PHE A 330 20.90 5.57 53.74
C PHE A 330 20.01 5.50 54.99
N LEU A 331 18.68 5.67 54.84
CA LEU A 331 17.71 5.56 55.92
C LEU A 331 17.52 4.13 56.45
N GLU A 332 17.59 3.10 55.59
CA GLU A 332 17.54 1.71 56.05
C GLU A 332 18.80 1.30 56.83
N THR A 333 19.97 1.88 56.51
CA THR A 333 21.22 1.55 57.20
C THR A 333 21.33 2.21 58.59
N GLU A 334 20.77 3.42 58.77
CA GLU A 334 20.67 4.05 60.10
C GLU A 334 19.57 3.43 60.99
N LEU A 335 18.45 2.97 60.42
CA LEU A 335 17.41 2.28 61.20
C LEU A 335 17.83 0.87 61.66
N LEU A 336 18.63 0.15 60.87
CA LEU A 336 19.16 -1.17 61.26
C LEU A 336 20.25 -1.10 62.34
N THR A 337 21.01 0.00 62.43
CA THR A 337 22.00 0.20 63.51
C THR A 337 21.37 0.64 64.83
N LEU A 338 20.23 1.33 64.79
CA LEU A 338 19.45 1.69 66.00
C LEU A 338 18.71 0.49 66.64
N PHE A 339 18.36 -0.54 65.87
CA PHE A 339 17.66 -1.74 66.38
C PHE A 339 18.57 -2.85 66.94
N GLN A 340 19.90 -2.71 66.85
CA GLN A 340 20.86 -3.65 67.46
C GLN A 340 21.47 -3.16 68.79
N ALA A 341 21.06 -2.00 69.30
CA ALA A 341 21.60 -1.39 70.53
C ALA A 341 20.61 -1.33 71.71
N THR A 342 19.49 -2.06 71.65
CA THR A 342 18.57 -2.34 72.77
C THR A 342 18.33 -3.82 72.85
#